data_AF-A0A2T5C060-F1
#
_entry.id   AF-A0A2T5C060-F1
#
_cell.length_a   1.000
_cell.length_b   1.000
_cell.length_c   1.000
_cell.angle_alpha   90.00
_cell.angle_beta   90.00
_cell.angle_gamma   90.00
#
_symmetry.space_group_name_H-M   'P 1'
#
loop_
_entity.id
_entity.type
_entity.pdbx_description
1 polymer ?
#
loop_
_entity_poly.entity_id
_entity_poly.type
_entity_poly.pdbx_seq_one_letter_code
_entity_poly.pdbx_strand_id
1 'polypeptide(L)' 'MDIQALKLDLVAKILSTEKTSVLLQIEKLFDKEHEQDWWDKLPNEVQQAIMEGVEDVSNGNTYSHEEVVREAQRKYGF' A
#
# COMPACT_ATOMS: atom_id res chain seq x y z
N MET A 1 18.72 21.67 13.74
CA MET A 1 18.06 20.80 14.74
C MET A 1 19.05 19.73 15.13
N ASP A 2 19.39 19.61 16.40
CA ASP A 2 20.27 18.53 16.86
C ASP A 2 19.42 17.25 17.00
N ILE A 3 19.66 16.29 16.10
CA ILE A 3 18.96 15.02 16.06
C ILE A 3 19.21 14.21 17.35
N GLN A 4 20.37 14.35 17.98
CA GLN A 4 20.68 13.66 19.23
C GLN A 4 19.86 14.21 20.39
N ALA A 5 19.73 15.54 20.46
CA ALA A 5 18.89 16.19 21.44
C ALA A 5 17.41 15.79 21.28
N LEU A 6 16.92 15.68 20.04
CA LEU A 6 15.56 15.23 19.75
C LEU A 6 15.31 13.78 20.21
N LYS A 7 16.25 12.87 19.97
CA LYS A 7 16.13 11.46 20.40
C LYS A 7 16.02 11.35 21.91
N LEU A 8 16.83 12.10 22.65
CA LEU A 8 16.81 12.11 24.12
C LEU A 8 15.47 12.66 24.66
N ASP A 9 14.95 13.73 24.07
CA ASP A 9 13.66 14.30 24.45
C ASP A 9 12.50 13.33 24.21
N LEU A 10 12.49 12.62 23.06
CA LEU A 10 11.49 11.60 22.77
C LEU A 10 11.53 10.43 23.76
N VAL A 11 12.73 9.94 24.10
CA VAL A 11 12.88 8.89 25.13
C VAL A 11 12.33 9.34 26.47
N ALA A 12 12.66 10.57 26.91
CA ALA A 12 12.15 11.11 28.16
C ALA A 12 10.60 11.19 28.17
N LYS A 13 10.00 11.67 27.08
CA LYS A 13 8.53 11.74 26.93
C LYS A 13 7.88 10.36 26.97
N ILE A 14 8.46 9.37 26.29
CA ILE A 14 7.98 7.98 26.29
C ILE A 14 8.04 7.38 27.69
N LEU A 15 9.15 7.59 28.43
CA LEU A 15 9.28 7.07 29.80
C LEU A 15 8.33 7.74 30.79
N SER A 16 7.99 9.01 30.56
CA SER A 16 7.08 9.77 31.44
C SER A 16 5.58 9.55 31.16
N THR A 17 5.22 8.93 30.03
CA THR A 17 3.81 8.79 29.65
C THR A 17 3.19 7.54 30.26
N GLU A 18 2.08 7.71 30.97
CA GLU A 18 1.31 6.59 31.53
C GLU A 18 0.18 6.14 30.60
N LYS A 19 -0.07 6.88 29.51
CA LYS A 19 -1.16 6.60 28.57
C LYS A 19 -0.75 5.50 27.60
N THR A 20 -1.20 4.28 27.85
CA THR A 20 -0.97 3.11 26.99
C THR A 20 -1.37 3.35 25.53
N SER A 21 -2.44 4.11 25.28
CA SER A 21 -2.89 4.44 23.92
C SER A 21 -1.88 5.25 23.12
N VAL A 22 -1.07 6.10 23.78
CA VAL A 22 -0.02 6.89 23.13
C VAL A 22 1.18 6.00 22.81
N LEU A 23 1.56 5.12 23.73
CA LEU A 23 2.65 4.15 23.52
C LEU A 23 2.38 3.22 22.34
N LEU A 24 1.16 2.68 22.25
CA LEU A 24 0.74 1.81 21.14
C LEU A 24 0.73 2.52 19.78
N GLN A 25 0.45 3.82 19.75
CA GLN A 25 0.52 4.60 18.51
C GLN A 25 1.97 4.84 18.09
N ILE A 26 2.86 5.12 19.04
CA ILE A 26 4.29 5.29 18.79
C ILE A 26 4.90 3.99 18.28
N GLU A 27 4.58 2.85 18.90
CA GLU A 27 4.99 1.51 18.44
C GLU A 27 4.58 1.28 16.98
N LYS A 28 3.30 1.51 16.65
CA LYS A 28 2.80 1.40 15.27
C LYS A 28 3.51 2.31 14.27
N LEU A 29 3.99 3.49 14.69
CA LEU A 29 4.73 4.38 13.79
C LEU A 29 6.10 3.80 13.45
N PHE A 30 6.78 3.18 14.42
CA PHE A 30 8.03 2.48 14.18
C PHE A 30 7.82 1.19 13.38
N ASP A 31 6.73 0.45 13.63
CA ASP A 31 6.40 -0.76 12.87
C ASP A 31 6.03 -0.44 11.41
N LYS A 32 5.37 0.69 11.15
CA LYS A 32 5.07 1.15 9.78
C LYS A 32 6.32 1.52 8.98
N GLU A 33 7.44 1.87 9.62
CA GLU A 33 8.72 2.03 8.93
C GLU A 33 9.37 0.68 8.58
N HIS A 34 8.95 -0.41 9.22
CA HIS A 34 9.49 -1.76 9.04
C HIS A 34 8.58 -2.72 8.28
N GLU A 35 7.28 -2.44 8.16
CA GLU A 35 6.45 -3.07 7.14
C GLU A 35 6.94 -2.59 5.77
N GLN A 36 7.78 -3.41 5.13
CA GLN A 36 7.84 -3.45 3.67
C GLN A 36 6.40 -3.30 3.18
N ASP A 37 6.18 -2.27 2.36
CA ASP A 37 4.86 -1.95 1.83
C ASP A 37 4.28 -3.26 1.27
N TRP A 38 2.99 -3.49 1.41
CA TRP A 38 2.38 -4.71 0.87
C TRP A 38 2.72 -4.86 -0.63
N TRP A 39 2.92 -3.72 -1.31
CA TRP A 39 3.44 -3.61 -2.66
C TRP A 39 4.79 -4.31 -2.83
N ASP A 40 5.76 -4.06 -1.94
CA ASP A 40 7.10 -4.65 -1.96
C ASP A 40 7.10 -6.17 -1.69
N LYS A 41 6.00 -6.69 -1.13
CA LYS A 41 5.80 -8.13 -0.88
C LYS A 41 5.17 -8.87 -2.08
N LEU A 42 4.67 -8.15 -3.08
CA LEU A 42 4.09 -8.79 -4.27
C LEU A 42 5.18 -9.40 -5.15
N PRO A 43 4.95 -10.59 -5.75
CA PRO A 43 5.83 -11.10 -6.80
C PRO A 43 5.97 -10.08 -7.94
N ASN A 44 7.15 -10.00 -8.55
CA ASN A 44 7.42 -9.05 -9.64
C ASN A 44 6.41 -9.16 -10.79
N GLU A 45 5.97 -10.37 -11.12
CA GLU A 45 4.97 -10.62 -12.16
C GLU A 45 3.62 -9.95 -11.84
N VAL A 46 3.22 -9.95 -10.57
CA VAL A 46 1.98 -9.31 -10.11
C VAL A 46 2.12 -7.79 -10.13
N GLN A 47 3.27 -7.26 -9.70
CA GLN A 47 3.52 -5.82 -9.80
C GLN A 47 3.49 -5.34 -11.25
N GLN A 48 4.10 -6.09 -12.17
CA GLN A 48 4.10 -5.80 -13.61
C GLN A 48 2.69 -5.83 -14.19
N ALA A 49 1.89 -6.86 -13.89
CA ALA A 49 0.51 -6.95 -14.36
C ALA A 49 -0.38 -5.79 -13.85
N ILE A 50 -0.17 -5.36 -12.61
CA ILE A 50 -0.88 -4.19 -12.06
C ILE A 50 -0.45 -2.90 -12.79
N MET A 51 0.84 -2.71 -13.03
CA MET A 51 1.34 -1.54 -13.76
C MET A 51 0.82 -1.50 -15.21
N GLU A 52 0.79 -2.64 -15.90
CA GLU A 52 0.20 -2.77 -17.23
C GLU A 52 -1.29 -2.40 -17.21
N GLY A 53 -2.05 -2.89 -16.24
CA GLY A 53 -3.47 -2.53 -16.09
C GLY A 53 -3.70 -1.04 -15.84
N VAL A 54 -2.81 -0.37 -15.10
CA VAL A 54 -2.87 1.08 -14.89
C VAL A 54 -2.60 1.85 -16.20
N GLU A 55 -1.61 1.40 -16.97
CA GLU A 55 -1.31 1.97 -18.29
C GLU A 55 -2.47 1.77 -19.27
N ASP A 56 -3.08 0.58 -19.28
CA ASP A 56 -4.24 0.27 -20.11
C ASP A 56 -5.45 1.16 -19.78
N VAL A 57 -5.72 1.41 -18.50
CA VAL A 57 -6.76 2.36 -18.09
C VAL A 57 -6.43 3.77 -18.57
N SER A 58 -5.18 4.22 -18.43
CA SER A 58 -4.76 5.55 -18.89
C SER A 58 -4.87 5.71 -20.40
N ASN A 59 -4.59 4.64 -21.15
CA ASN A 59 -4.65 4.63 -22.62
C ASN A 59 -6.07 4.38 -23.15
N GLY A 60 -7.03 4.10 -22.27
CA GLY A 60 -8.40 3.75 -22.67
C GLY A 60 -8.54 2.34 -23.24
N ASN A 61 -7.54 1.48 -23.06
CA ASN A 61 -7.55 0.05 -23.43
C ASN A 61 -8.41 -0.76 -22.45
N THR A 62 -9.64 -0.30 -22.22
CA THR A 62 -10.59 -0.92 -21.29
C THR A 62 -11.83 -1.33 -22.05
N TYR A 63 -12.44 -2.42 -21.61
CA TYR A 63 -13.71 -2.89 -22.14
C TYR A 63 -14.74 -2.88 -21.02
N SER A 64 -15.93 -2.38 -21.33
CA SER A 64 -17.08 -2.53 -20.44
C SER A 64 -17.48 -4.00 -20.34
N HIS A 65 -18.14 -4.34 -19.24
CA HIS A 65 -18.66 -5.68 -19.03
C HIS A 65 -19.56 -6.13 -20.20
N GLU A 66 -20.42 -5.24 -20.71
CA GLU A 66 -21.33 -5.54 -21.82
C GLU A 66 -20.58 -5.86 -23.12
N GLU A 67 -19.50 -5.14 -23.42
CA GLU A 67 -18.66 -5.39 -24.60
C GLU A 67 -17.98 -6.75 -24.52
N VAL A 68 -17.42 -7.09 -23.36
CA VAL A 68 -16.76 -8.38 -23.12
C VAL A 68 -17.74 -9.53 -23.24
N VAL A 69 -18.92 -9.43 -22.61
CA VAL A 69 -19.95 -10.48 -22.66
C VAL A 69 -20.46 -10.68 -24.08
N ARG A 70 -20.71 -9.59 -24.83
CA ARG A 70 -21.17 -9.66 -26.22
C ARG A 70 -20.14 -10.33 -27.13
N GLU A 71 -18.87 -9.96 -27.00
CA GLU A 71 -17.80 -10.55 -27.80
C GLU A 71 -17.58 -12.03 -27.45
N ALA A 72 -17.63 -12.38 -26.16
CA ALA A 72 -17.52 -13.77 -25.71
C ALA A 72 -18.68 -14.63 -26.24
N GLN A 73 -19.93 -14.14 -26.19
CA GLN A 73 -21.10 -14.81 -26.76
C GLN A 73 -20.96 -14.99 -28.27
N ARG A 74 -20.50 -13.95 -28.99
CA ARG A 74 -20.29 -14.03 -30.44
C ARG A 74 -19.21 -15.05 -30.82
N LYS A 75 -18.12 -15.12 -30.05
CA LYS A 75 -16.93 -15.90 -30.39
C LYS A 75 -17.00 -17.36 -29.94
N TYR A 76 -17.64 -17.63 -28.81
CA TYR A 76 -17.66 -18.96 -28.19
C TYR A 76 -19.06 -19.57 -28.03
N GLY A 77 -20.12 -18.82 -28.32
CA GLY A 77 -21.49 -19.32 -28.54
C GLY A 77 -21.94 -20.45 -27.63
N PHE A 78 -22.30 -20.14 -26.39
CA PHE A 78 -23.18 -20.99 -25.59
C PHE A 78 -24.64 -20.58 -25.83
#